data_AF-A0A058YZ35-F1
#
_entry.id   AF-A0A058YZ35-F1
#
_cell.length_a   1.000
_cell.length_b   1.000
_cell.length_c   1.000
_cell.angle_alpha   90.00
_cell.angle_beta   90.00
_cell.angle_gamma   90.00
#
_symmetry.space_group_name_H-M   'P 1'
#
loop_
_entity.id
_entity.type
_entity.pdbx_description
1 polymer ?
#
loop_
_entity_poly.entity_id
_entity_poly.type
_entity_poly.pdbx_seq_one_letter_code
_entity_poly.pdbx_strand_id
1 'polypeptide(L)'
;MPGHSISGKVVLNLNSARLEHGGIKVELVGCTEPHYDAKQSRQFIVLVHELRSAGTIERSTTFDFCFEEEVWVQRFTPRPALNNNIKME
;
A
#
# COMPACT_ATOMS: atom_id res chain seq x y z
N MET A 1 -2.55 13.38 -16.33
CA MET A 1 -3.75 12.73 -15.75
C MET A 1 -3.74 13.11 -14.28
N PRO A 2 -4.67 13.93 -13.78
CA PRO A 2 -4.69 14.33 -12.37
C PRO A 2 -4.83 13.09 -11.48
N GLY A 3 -4.27 13.15 -10.27
CA GLY A 3 -4.23 12.04 -9.31
C GLY A 3 -5.65 11.58 -8.97
N HIS A 4 -5.93 10.29 -9.15
CA HIS A 4 -7.20 9.72 -8.74
C HIS A 4 -7.12 9.35 -7.26
N SER A 5 -8.07 9.82 -6.46
CA SER A 5 -8.28 9.36 -5.08
C SER A 5 -8.45 7.84 -5.05
N ILE A 6 -7.82 7.17 -4.08
CA ILE A 6 -7.95 5.72 -3.91
C ILE A 6 -8.97 5.46 -2.81
N SER A 7 -10.17 5.03 -3.21
CA SER A 7 -11.28 4.75 -2.29
C SER A 7 -11.79 3.32 -2.42
N GLY A 8 -12.32 2.78 -1.34
CA GLY A 8 -12.89 1.44 -1.33
C GLY A 8 -13.61 1.07 -0.03
N LYS A 9 -13.94 -0.21 0.09
CA LYS A 9 -14.61 -0.79 1.25
C LYS A 9 -13.81 -1.97 1.79
N VAL A 10 -13.59 -1.99 3.10
CA VAL A 10 -13.06 -3.13 3.84
C VAL A 10 -14.23 -3.88 4.48
N VAL A 11 -14.47 -5.11 4.03
CA VAL A 11 -15.52 -5.98 4.57
C VAL A 11 -14.91 -6.94 5.57
N LEU A 12 -15.34 -6.85 6.82
CA LEU A 12 -14.93 -7.75 7.89
C LEU A 12 -16.08 -8.74 8.16
N ASN A 13 -15.89 -9.99 7.74
CA ASN A 13 -16.83 -11.08 7.99
C ASN A 13 -16.45 -11.81 9.28
N LEU A 14 -17.39 -11.85 10.24
CA LEU A 14 -17.17 -12.44 11.55
C LEU A 14 -17.68 -13.88 11.59
N ASN A 15 -16.79 -14.81 11.94
CA ASN A 15 -17.12 -16.23 12.08
C ASN A 15 -17.39 -16.64 13.54
N SER A 16 -16.99 -15.81 14.50
CA SER A 16 -17.26 -15.96 15.93
C SER A 16 -18.28 -14.92 16.40
N ALA A 17 -18.82 -15.10 17.61
CA ALA A 17 -19.77 -14.14 18.20
C ALA A 17 -19.12 -12.79 18.57
N ARG A 18 -17.79 -12.76 18.78
CA ARG A 18 -17.08 -11.57 19.26
C ARG A 18 -15.61 -11.59 18.83
N LEU A 19 -15.09 -10.43 18.42
CA LEU A 19 -13.68 -10.18 18.15
C LEU A 19 -13.24 -8.93 18.90
N GLU A 20 -12.30 -9.09 19.82
CA GLU A 20 -11.59 -7.97 20.45
C GLU A 20 -10.35 -7.62 19.60
N HIS A 21 -10.12 -6.34 19.35
CA HIS A 21 -9.00 -5.87 18.52
C HIS A 21 -8.37 -4.59 19.08
N GLY A 22 -7.07 -4.40 18.82
CA GLY A 22 -6.31 -3.20 19.22
C GLY A 22 -6.49 -1.99 18.30
N GLY A 23 -7.24 -2.16 17.21
CA GLY A 23 -7.50 -1.13 16.20
C GLY A 23 -7.53 -1.76 14.82
N ILE A 24 -8.20 -1.10 13.87
CA ILE A 24 -8.30 -1.53 12.47
C ILE A 24 -7.90 -0.34 11.62
N LYS A 25 -6.96 -0.56 10.72
CA LYS A 25 -6.48 0.42 9.75
C LYS A 25 -6.31 -0.23 8.38
N VAL A 26 -6.36 0.60 7.35
CA VAL A 26 -5.97 0.23 5.99
C VAL A 26 -4.73 1.04 5.61
N GLU A 27 -3.78 0.40 4.94
CA GLU A 27 -2.53 1.03 4.51
C GLU A 27 -2.37 0.90 3.01
N LEU A 28 -2.08 2.01 2.35
CA LEU A 28 -1.61 2.02 0.97
C LEU A 28 -0.09 2.07 1.00
N VAL A 29 0.56 0.99 0.56
CA VAL A 29 2.01 0.86 0.55
C VAL A 29 2.49 0.69 -0.89
N GLY A 30 3.41 1.54 -1.33
CA GLY A 30 4.12 1.38 -2.60
C GLY A 30 5.58 1.03 -2.36
N CYS A 31 6.03 -0.04 -3.01
CA CYS A 31 7.39 -0.58 -2.90
C CYS A 31 8.02 -0.75 -4.27
N THR A 32 9.34 -0.61 -4.36
CA THR A 32 10.12 -1.12 -5.50
C THR A 32 10.75 -2.46 -5.14
N GLU A 33 10.62 -3.45 -6.01
CA GLU A 33 11.30 -4.75 -5.88
C GLU A 33 12.23 -4.99 -7.07
N PRO A 34 13.55 -4.88 -6.88
CA PRO A 34 14.49 -5.17 -7.96
C PRO A 34 14.56 -6.68 -8.20
N HIS A 35 14.54 -7.07 -9.47
CA HIS A 35 14.50 -8.48 -9.89
C HIS A 35 15.75 -9.27 -9.48
N TYR A 36 16.89 -8.60 -9.32
CA TYR A 36 18.16 -9.25 -9.00
C TYR A 36 18.37 -9.46 -7.49
N ASP A 37 17.70 -8.67 -6.63
CA ASP A 37 17.80 -8.81 -5.18
C ASP A 37 16.55 -8.26 -4.46
N ALA A 38 15.60 -9.15 -4.17
CA ALA A 38 14.39 -8.79 -3.43
C ALA A 38 14.67 -8.23 -2.02
N LYS A 39 15.87 -8.46 -1.46
CA LYS A 39 16.28 -7.88 -0.17
C LYS A 39 16.52 -6.38 -0.23
N GLN A 40 16.70 -5.83 -1.43
CA GLN A 40 16.81 -4.38 -1.66
C GLN A 40 15.44 -3.72 -1.89
N SER A 41 14.35 -4.38 -1.49
CA SER A 41 13.03 -3.78 -1.54
C SER A 41 12.97 -2.50 -0.71
N ARG A 42 12.35 -1.46 -1.26
CA ARG A 42 12.26 -0.14 -0.61
C ARG A 42 10.86 0.43 -0.74
N GLN A 43 10.27 0.80 0.40
CA GLN A 43 9.00 1.51 0.46
C GLN A 43 9.24 2.97 0.07
N PHE A 44 8.41 3.51 -0.82
CA PHE A 44 8.46 4.91 -1.23
C PHE A 44 7.18 5.69 -0.90
N ILE A 45 6.09 5.00 -0.55
CA ILE A 45 4.86 5.60 -0.04
C ILE A 45 4.22 4.68 0.99
N VAL A 46 3.76 5.27 2.10
CA VAL A 46 2.92 4.63 3.11
C VAL A 46 1.86 5.65 3.53
N LEU A 47 0.60 5.40 3.16
CA LEU A 47 -0.54 6.15 3.67
C LEU A 47 -1.35 5.25 4.60
N VAL A 48 -1.78 5.80 5.72
CA VAL A 48 -2.54 5.06 6.75
C VAL A 48 -3.88 5.73 6.95
N HIS A 49 -4.95 4.94 6.94
CA HIS A 49 -6.29 5.40 7.30
C HIS A 49 -6.85 4.50 8.40
N GLU A 50 -7.12 5.10 9.56
CA GLU A 50 -7.72 4.39 10.69
C GLU A 50 -9.22 4.19 10.44
N LEU A 51 -9.65 2.93 10.42
CA LEU A 51 -11.05 2.55 10.20
C LEU A 51 -11.82 2.43 11.52
N ARG A 52 -11.12 2.02 12.58
CA ARG A 52 -11.67 1.86 13.92
C ARG A 52 -10.58 1.83 14.97
N SER A 53 -10.77 2.55 16.07
CA SER A 53 -9.91 2.42 17.25
C SER A 53 -10.12 1.08 17.97
N ALA A 54 -9.27 0.76 18.95
CA ALA A 54 -9.38 -0.46 19.73
C ALA A 54 -10.80 -0.69 20.28
N GLY A 55 -11.26 -1.94 20.28
CA GLY A 55 -12.61 -2.26 20.73
C GLY A 55 -13.05 -3.67 20.41
N THR A 56 -14.37 -3.84 20.37
CA THR A 56 -15.04 -5.11 20.11
C THR A 56 -15.90 -5.03 18.86
N ILE A 57 -15.87 -6.09 18.05
CA ILE A 57 -16.80 -6.33 16.94
C ILE A 57 -17.65 -7.54 17.28
N GLU A 58 -18.97 -7.35 17.25
CA GLU A 58 -19.97 -8.40 17.55
C GLU A 58 -20.69 -8.91 16.30
N ARG A 59 -20.58 -8.17 15.19
CA ARG A 59 -21.20 -8.51 13.90
C ARG A 59 -20.30 -8.14 12.74
N SER A 60 -20.42 -8.87 11.64
CA SER A 60 -19.78 -8.50 10.37
C SER A 60 -20.10 -7.04 10.04
N THR A 61 -19.07 -6.31 9.61
CA THR A 61 -19.17 -4.87 9.38
C THR A 61 -18.34 -4.47 8.18
N THR A 62 -18.69 -3.35 7.56
CA THR A 62 -17.96 -2.79 6.43
C THR A 62 -17.48 -1.39 6.81
N PHE A 63 -16.24 -1.08 6.46
CA PHE A 63 -15.63 0.24 6.64
C PHE A 63 -15.31 0.83 5.27
N ASP A 64 -15.78 2.04 5.02
CA ASP A 64 -15.36 2.82 3.86
C ASP A 64 -14.00 3.47 4.12
N PHE A 65 -13.18 3.60 3.09
CA PHE A 65 -11.94 4.38 3.14
C PHE A 65 -11.75 5.20 1.87
N CYS A 66 -11.08 6.33 2.01
CA CYS A 66 -10.66 7.17 0.89
C CYS A 66 -9.30 7.80 1.21
N PHE A 67 -8.31 7.56 0.35
CA PHE A 67 -7.06 8.30 0.32
C PHE A 67 -7.24 9.44 -0.69
N GLU A 68 -7.44 10.65 -0.19
CA GLU A 68 -7.63 11.88 -0.98
C GLU A 68 -6.29 12.46 -1.50
N GLU A 69 -5.17 11.98 -0.98
CA GLU A 69 -3.82 12.36 -1.41
C GLU A 69 -3.64 12.07 -2.90
N GLU A 70 -3.20 13.07 -3.68
CA GLU A 70 -2.78 12.86 -5.06
C GLU A 70 -1.50 12.02 -5.10
N VAL A 71 -1.66 10.69 -5.22
CA VAL A 71 -0.51 9.78 -5.32
C VAL A 71 0.09 9.88 -6.72
N TRP A 72 1.14 10.69 -6.86
CA TRP A 72 1.98 10.73 -8.06
C TRP A 72 3.07 9.68 -7.97
N VAL A 73 2.91 8.56 -8.68
CA VAL A 73 4.02 7.64 -8.91
C VAL A 73 4.95 8.29 -9.94
N GLN A 74 6.05 8.90 -9.50
CA GLN A 74 7.14 9.26 -10.42
C GLN A 74 7.61 7.98 -11.10
N ARG A 75 7.26 7.79 -12.37
CA ARG A 75 7.95 6.82 -13.23
C ARG A 75 9.42 7.22 -13.20
N PHE A 76 10.26 6.40 -12.57
CA PHE A 76 11.70 6.52 -12.68
C PHE A 76 12.10 6.17 -14.12
N THR A 77 12.00 7.15 -15.00
CA THR A 77 12.81 7.26 -16.22
C THR A 77 13.84 8.34 -15.92
N PRO A 78 15.13 8.07 -16.09
CA PRO A 78 15.65 7.80 -17.42
C PRO A 78 16.00 6.33 -17.64
N ARG A 79 15.97 5.88 -18.92
CA ARG A 79 16.61 4.62 -19.31
C ARG A 79 18.06 4.66 -18.81
N PRO A 80 18.58 3.59 -18.16
CA PRO A 80 19.99 3.52 -17.88
C PRO A 80 20.78 3.73 -19.17
N ALA A 81 21.82 4.56 -19.11
CA ALA A 81 22.67 4.81 -20.28
C ALA A 81 23.32 3.49 -20.71
N LEU A 82 23.06 3.09 -21.96
CA LEU A 82 23.80 2.00 -22.60
C LEU A 82 25.24 2.46 -22.78
N ASN A 83 26.14 2.08 -21.87
CA ASN A 83 27.56 2.23 -22.07
C ASN A 83 28.04 1.07 -22.95
N ASN A 84 28.32 1.34 -24.22
CA ASN A 84 28.85 0.36 -25.18
C ASN A 84 30.32 -0.05 -24.92
N ASN A 85 30.95 0.39 -23.83
CA ASN A 85 32.35 0.06 -23.52
C ASN A 85 32.52 -1.09 -22.51
N ILE A 86 31.67 -2.13 -22.56
CA ILE A 86 32.04 -3.39 -21.88
C ILE A 86 33.19 -4.03 -22.68
N LYS A 87 34.42 -3.70 -22.30
CA LYS A 87 35.58 -4.52 -22.64
C LYS A 87 35.60 -5.69 -21.66
N MET A 88 35.44 -6.90 -22.19
CA MET A 88 35.77 -8.12 -21.45
C MET A 88 37.31 -8.17 -21.36
N GLU A 89 37.85 -8.11 -20.15
CA GLU A 89 39.20 -8.60 -19.84
C GLU A 89 39.10 -10.05 -19.37
#